data_AF-A0A3D0KSV2-F1
#
_entry.id   AF-A0A3D0KSV2-F1
#
_cell.length_a   1.000
_cell.length_b   1.000
_cell.length_c   1.000
_cell.angle_alpha   90.00
_cell.angle_beta   90.00
_cell.angle_gamma   90.00
#
_symmetry.space_group_name_H-M   'P 1'
#
loop_
_entity.id
_entity.type
_entity.pdbx_description
1 polymer ?
#
loop_
_entity_poly.entity_id
_entity_poly.type
_entity_poly.pdbx_seq_one_letter_code
_entity_poly.pdbx_strand_id
1 'polypeptide(L)'
;GSGFFVDSLGWVHFKLGDPQKAVGYLERATELEPSDPEITGHLGDVYWVLGRYDEARFKWRLALSLSADEEERAMLSARLKDGLAAKDVPAAN
;
A
#
# COMPACT_ATOMS: atom_id res chain seq x y z
N GLY A 1 -9.74 7.88 -15.30
CA GLY A 1 -10.25 8.10 -13.94
C GLY A 1 -9.12 8.64 -13.11
N SER A 2 -9.39 9.46 -12.09
CA SER A 2 -8.36 9.92 -11.15
C SER A 2 -7.82 8.73 -10.37
N GLY A 3 -6.50 8.55 -10.30
CA GLY A 3 -5.92 7.42 -9.56
C GLY A 3 -6.19 7.52 -8.06
N PHE A 4 -6.26 8.74 -7.50
CA PHE A 4 -6.66 8.98 -6.12
C PHE A 4 -8.06 8.44 -5.78
N PHE A 5 -9.01 8.56 -6.71
CA PHE A 5 -10.35 8.00 -6.51
C PHE A 5 -10.32 6.46 -6.51
N VAL A 6 -9.52 5.87 -7.39
CA VAL A 6 -9.35 4.41 -7.48
C VAL A 6 -8.62 3.87 -6.24
N ASP A 7 -7.61 4.58 -5.76
CA ASP A 7 -6.89 4.30 -4.51
C ASP A 7 -7.86 4.29 -3.33
N SER A 8 -8.64 5.35 -3.14
CA SER A 8 -9.61 5.44 -2.03
C SER A 8 -10.57 4.23 -2.00
N LEU A 9 -11.04 3.79 -3.18
CA LEU A 9 -11.91 2.61 -3.28
C LEU A 9 -11.16 1.31 -2.94
N GLY A 10 -9.93 1.16 -3.42
CA GLY A 10 -9.07 0.02 -3.08
C GLY A 10 -8.74 -0.04 -1.59
N TRP A 11 -8.43 1.10 -1.00
CA TRP A 11 -8.13 1.22 0.43
C TRP A 11 -9.33 0.89 1.30
N VAL A 12 -10.54 1.32 0.92
CA VAL A 12 -11.78 0.90 1.61
C VAL A 12 -11.93 -0.62 1.58
N HIS A 13 -11.71 -1.28 0.44
CA HIS A 13 -11.76 -2.73 0.35
C HIS A 13 -10.72 -3.42 1.25
N PHE A 14 -9.52 -2.88 1.31
CA PHE A 14 -8.49 -3.38 2.22
C PHE A 14 -8.94 -3.27 3.68
N LYS A 15 -9.42 -2.10 4.12
CA LYS A 15 -9.89 -1.88 5.50
C LYS A 15 -11.12 -2.72 5.86
N LEU A 16 -11.90 -3.13 4.87
CA LEU A 16 -12.99 -4.11 4.99
C LEU A 16 -12.50 -5.57 4.91
N GLY A 17 -11.22 -5.88 5.11
CA GLY A 17 -10.76 -7.26 5.14
C GLY A 17 -10.82 -7.99 3.80
N ASP A 18 -10.96 -7.28 2.68
CA ASP A 18 -10.98 -7.84 1.32
C ASP A 18 -9.73 -7.40 0.52
N PRO A 19 -8.53 -7.92 0.90
CA PRO A 19 -7.28 -7.57 0.24
C PRO A 19 -7.22 -8.09 -1.21
N GLN A 20 -7.95 -9.16 -1.54
CA GLN A 20 -8.01 -9.71 -2.89
C GLN A 20 -8.71 -8.77 -3.86
N LYS A 21 -9.74 -8.05 -3.40
CA LYS A 21 -10.37 -7.01 -4.22
C LYS A 21 -9.58 -5.70 -4.21
N ALA A 22 -8.98 -5.35 -3.07
CA ALA A 22 -8.18 -4.14 -2.92
C ALA A 22 -7.00 -4.10 -3.91
N VAL A 23 -6.32 -5.23 -4.12
CA VAL A 23 -5.10 -5.29 -4.92
C VAL A 23 -5.32 -4.83 -6.37
N GLY A 24 -6.43 -5.22 -7.01
CA GLY A 24 -6.71 -4.82 -8.38
C GLY A 24 -6.96 -3.32 -8.53
N TYR A 25 -7.62 -2.71 -7.53
CA TYR A 25 -7.80 -1.25 -7.51
C TYR A 25 -6.48 -0.52 -7.29
N LEU A 26 -5.65 -0.97 -6.34
CA LEU A 26 -4.41 -0.30 -6.01
C LEU A 26 -3.33 -0.49 -7.08
N GLU A 27 -3.27 -1.65 -7.74
CA GLU A 27 -2.45 -1.84 -8.95
C GLU A 27 -2.83 -0.80 -10.01
N ARG A 28 -4.14 -0.65 -10.28
CA ARG A 28 -4.63 0.35 -11.22
C ARG A 28 -4.36 1.79 -10.77
N ALA A 29 -4.45 2.08 -9.48
CA ALA A 29 -4.15 3.40 -8.94
C ALA A 29 -2.67 3.76 -9.14
N THR A 30 -1.75 2.83 -8.90
CA THR A 30 -0.31 3.05 -9.13
C THR A 30 0.07 3.19 -10.61
N GLU A 31 -0.72 2.65 -11.53
CA GLU A 31 -0.55 2.92 -12.97
C GLU A 31 -0.96 4.35 -13.35
N LEU A 32 -1.95 4.90 -12.65
CA LEU A 32 -2.49 6.24 -12.90
C LEU A 32 -1.64 7.32 -12.24
N GLU A 33 -1.14 7.07 -11.02
CA GLU A 33 -0.32 7.99 -10.22
C GLU A 33 1.01 7.33 -9.81
N PRO A 34 1.92 7.04 -10.76
CA PRO A 34 3.13 6.25 -10.51
C PRO A 34 4.17 6.94 -9.62
N SER A 35 4.03 8.24 -9.37
CA SER A 35 4.91 9.05 -8.54
C SER A 35 4.35 9.37 -7.15
N ASP A 36 3.16 8.87 -6.82
CA ASP A 36 2.54 9.12 -5.53
C ASP A 36 3.01 8.09 -4.48
N PRO A 37 3.67 8.53 -3.39
CA PRO A 37 4.20 7.62 -2.38
C PRO A 37 3.11 6.93 -1.55
N GLU A 38 2.00 7.61 -1.27
CA GLU A 38 0.92 7.10 -0.43
C GLU A 38 0.21 5.93 -1.14
N ILE A 39 -0.20 6.16 -2.39
CA ILE A 39 -0.86 5.14 -3.24
C ILE A 39 0.08 3.93 -3.43
N THR A 40 1.37 4.20 -3.67
CA THR A 40 2.38 3.13 -3.80
C THR A 40 2.57 2.36 -2.49
N GLY A 41 2.54 3.05 -1.35
CA GLY A 41 2.62 2.47 -0.01
C GLY A 41 1.43 1.57 0.30
N HIS A 42 0.21 2.01 -0.01
CA HIS A 42 -1.01 1.21 0.14
C HIS A 42 -0.93 -0.11 -0.63
N LEU A 43 -0.43 -0.10 -1.88
CA LEU A 43 -0.24 -1.33 -2.63
C LEU A 43 0.76 -2.28 -1.95
N GLY A 44 1.81 -1.74 -1.33
CA GLY A 44 2.75 -2.52 -0.53
C GLY A 44 2.07 -3.20 0.67
N ASP A 45 1.19 -2.49 1.37
CA ASP A 45 0.43 -3.02 2.52
C ASP A 45 -0.50 -4.16 2.09
N VAL A 46 -1.18 -4.01 0.95
CA VAL A 46 -2.05 -5.06 0.41
C VAL A 46 -1.24 -6.28 -0.02
N TYR A 47 -0.13 -6.09 -0.74
CA TYR A 47 0.75 -7.20 -1.10
C TYR A 47 1.24 -7.96 0.13
N TRP A 48 1.57 -7.26 1.21
CA TRP A 48 2.01 -7.91 2.44
C TRP A 48 0.94 -8.83 3.02
N VAL A 49 -0.30 -8.35 3.14
CA VAL A 49 -1.43 -9.14 3.66
C VAL A 49 -1.76 -10.34 2.76
N LEU A 50 -1.52 -10.22 1.45
CA LEU A 50 -1.67 -11.30 0.49
C LEU A 50 -0.50 -12.31 0.47
N GLY A 51 0.53 -12.11 1.30
CA GLY A 51 1.73 -12.97 1.32
C GLY A 51 2.71 -12.71 0.17
N ARG A 52 2.47 -11.65 -0.63
CA ARG A 52 3.33 -11.18 -1.73
C ARG A 52 4.48 -10.32 -1.19
N TYR A 53 5.30 -10.90 -0.31
CA TYR A 53 6.25 -10.15 0.51
C TYR A 53 7.36 -9.43 -0.27
N ASP A 54 7.86 -10.03 -1.35
CA ASP A 54 8.90 -9.41 -2.17
C ASP A 54 8.35 -8.18 -2.91
N GLU A 55 7.13 -8.28 -3.41
CA GLU A 55 6.43 -7.20 -4.12
C GLU A 55 6.04 -6.08 -3.14
N ALA A 56 5.60 -6.44 -1.92
CA ALA A 56 5.35 -5.48 -0.84
C ALA A 56 6.60 -4.66 -0.52
N ARG A 57 7.74 -5.34 -0.30
CA ARG A 57 9.02 -4.68 -0.01
C ARG A 57 9.51 -3.85 -1.18
N PHE A 58 9.27 -4.28 -2.42
CA PHE A 58 9.57 -3.47 -3.60
C PHE A 58 8.77 -2.17 -3.61
N LYS A 59 7.45 -2.25 -3.42
CA LYS A 59 6.56 -1.07 -3.40
C LYS A 59 6.88 -0.12 -2.25
N TRP A 60 7.14 -0.61 -1.04
CA TRP A 60 7.56 0.26 0.06
C TRP A 60 8.90 0.96 -0.17
N ARG A 61 9.88 0.30 -0.81
CA ARG A 61 11.14 0.98 -1.22
C ARG A 61 10.89 2.06 -2.26
N LEU A 62 10.01 1.80 -3.22
CA LEU A 62 9.63 2.79 -4.22
C LEU A 62 8.93 3.98 -3.57
N ALA A 63 7.92 3.75 -2.74
CA ALA A 63 7.23 4.80 -1.98
C ALA A 63 8.22 5.63 -1.14
N LEU A 64 9.17 4.98 -0.46
CA LEU A 64 10.19 5.65 0.35
C LEU A 64 11.12 6.54 -0.50
N SER A 65 11.38 6.16 -1.75
CA SER A 65 12.17 6.97 -2.68
C SER A 65 11.42 8.17 -3.25
N LEU A 66 10.09 8.13 -3.26
CA LEU A 66 9.19 9.17 -3.78
C LEU A 66 8.81 10.18 -2.69
N SER A 67 8.71 9.73 -1.44
CA SER A 67 8.25 10.55 -0.33
C SER A 67 9.31 11.55 0.15
N ALA A 68 8.90 12.80 0.36
CA ALA A 68 9.66 13.83 1.06
C ALA A 68 9.15 14.08 2.49
N ASP A 69 8.06 13.43 2.90
CA ASP A 69 7.47 13.57 4.23
C ASP A 69 8.18 12.65 5.23
N GLU A 70 8.69 13.21 6.32
CA GLU A 70 9.54 12.45 7.24
C GLU A 70 8.74 11.40 8.03
N GLU A 71 7.47 11.66 8.34
CA GLU A 71 6.61 10.70 9.05
C GLU A 71 6.29 9.50 8.15
N GLU A 72 5.92 9.75 6.89
CA GLU A 72 5.69 8.71 5.90
C GLU A 72 6.95 7.88 5.64
N ARG A 73 8.11 8.52 5.51
CA ARG A 73 9.40 7.84 5.35
C ARG A 73 9.75 6.97 6.54
N ALA A 74 9.53 7.46 7.77
CA ALA A 74 9.75 6.68 8.98
C ALA A 74 8.82 5.45 9.05
N MET A 75 7.55 5.63 8.71
CA MET A 75 6.55 4.56 8.63
C MET A 75 6.94 3.49 7.59
N LEU A 76 7.32 3.89 6.37
CA LEU A 76 7.76 2.98 5.32
C LEU A 76 9.06 2.24 5.68
N SER A 77 9.98 2.91 6.37
CA SER A 77 11.21 2.30 6.88
C SER A 77 10.90 1.23 7.93
N ALA A 78 9.93 1.48 8.82
CA ALA A 78 9.46 0.49 9.79
C ALA A 78 8.85 -0.73 9.08
N ARG A 79 7.99 -0.52 8.07
CA ARG A 79 7.43 -1.63 7.27
C ARG A 79 8.50 -2.47 6.57
N LEU A 80 9.54 -1.82 6.03
CA LEU A 80 10.67 -2.54 5.42
C LEU A 80 11.48 -3.34 6.42
N LYS A 81 11.58 -2.89 7.67
CA LYS A 81 12.32 -3.60 8.72
C LYS A 81 11.50 -4.76 9.28
N ASP A 82 10.29 -4.46 9.72
CA ASP A 82 9.49 -5.31 10.60
C ASP A 82 8.29 -5.96 9.90
N GLY A 83 7.98 -5.54 8.67
CA GLY A 83 6.73 -5.89 7.98
C GLY A 83 5.56 -4.99 8.39
N LEU A 84 4.35 -5.33 7.92
CA LEU A 84 3.15 -4.60 8.32
C LEU A 84 2.81 -4.90 9.77
N ALA A 85 2.63 -3.86 10.60
CA ALA A 85 2.30 -4.05 12.01
C ALA A 85 0.90 -4.67 12.17
N ALA A 86 0.71 -5.49 13.21
CA ALA A 86 -0.56 -6.21 13.43
C ALA A 86 -1.78 -5.27 13.54
N LYS A 87 -1.60 -4.05 14.05
CA LYS A 87 -2.66 -3.03 14.14
C LYS A 87 -3.11 -2.49 12.76
N ASP A 88 -2.26 -2.64 11.75
CA ASP A 88 -2.48 -2.14 10.39
C ASP A 88 -2.97 -3.25 9.44
N VAL A 89 -2.91 -4.52 9.89
CA VAL A 89 -3.55 -5.65 9.21
C VAL A 89 -5.06 -5.60 9.47
N PRO A 90 -5.90 -5.49 8.43
CA PRO A 90 -7.35 -5.52 8.58
C PRO A 90 -7.83 -6.84 9.18
N ALA A 91 -8.90 -6.79 9.97
CA ALA A 91 -9.58 -8.01 10.39
C ALA A 91 -10.17 -8.72 9.16
N ALA A 92 -10.04 -10.04 9.08
CA ALA A 92 -10.68 -10.81 8.03
C ALA A 92 -12.21 -10.72 8.19
N ASN A 93 -12.90 -10.39 7.09
CA ASN A 93 -14.35 -10.41 7.01
C ASN A 93 -14.89 -11.84 6.80
#